data_AF-A0A1V1NWJ5-F1
#
_entry.id   AF-A0A1V1NWJ5-F1
#
_cell.length_a   1.000
_cell.length_b   1.000
_cell.length_c   1.000
_cell.angle_alpha   90.00
_cell.angle_beta   90.00
_cell.angle_gamma   90.00
#
_symmetry.space_group_name_H-M   'P 1'
#
loop_
_entity.id
_entity.type
_entity.pdbx_description
1 polymer ?
#
loop_
_entity_poly.entity_id
_entity_poly.type
_entity_poly.pdbx_seq_one_letter_code
_entity_poly.pdbx_strand_id
1 'polypeptide(L)'
;MQKLLKRDKNNRWNLEGISFAIKERVGKSDNFIGRVRELEFLYNWADNINNELSRSIAFLGRRKIGKSLILERLYNIIYSEQKGLIPFYYEFSEGRRTGKKFYEDFICRFYLQVIAYYTKDITFSRQAVDKRTLVNFSMLLTELKPLNIPHKTEIISDLEACMQMINRDESPYEYILAATATPRGFATIPGVEEKVVQMIDEFQYLNMYIDAGIEDKPCKAYMSTAEMKVAPLLITGSLMGVVSEELMLWLPHRFDEFIVPKMDAQEAIHMTMNYGSMYGHSITPEIAAYIIHITNNVPGRIIDILSPKLGKPLITNELDANQALEYEVGQGSIKNDWNEYLFMAMKAVNHVNMRKMTYFLCIHEGEWYYPRDLKKALSLELDDDQLRDELALLHKYDLIEQKDGRYGGVFDRTLKKVLMKQYGDILGLPEDDFDAYFRNDSQMDHLKERIKQLTLSLKEADILKHKLSVLQGDHNNLKGHYYEREVLLNLIKSIINNQGGLTEGISVTDFSYHLCFFLETGKEMDIVLEGKEIVIMAECKNYVPENIYKITQKMVETFVDKARQLA
;
A
#
# COMPACT_ATOMS: atom_id res chain seq x y z
N MET A 1 -29.89 24.13 -0.99
CA MET A 1 -30.07 22.68 -1.23
C MET A 1 -29.10 21.91 -0.35
N GLN A 2 -29.53 20.82 0.29
CA GLN A 2 -28.81 20.17 1.40
C GLN A 2 -27.66 19.28 0.88
N LYS A 3 -26.48 19.34 1.50
CA LYS A 3 -25.35 18.42 1.25
C LYS A 3 -25.82 16.96 1.43
N LEU A 4 -25.69 16.12 0.41
CA LEU A 4 -26.06 14.70 0.44
C LEU A 4 -25.02 13.84 1.18
N LEU A 5 -23.81 14.36 1.33
CA LEU A 5 -22.74 13.77 2.12
C LEU A 5 -23.08 13.88 3.63
N LYS A 6 -23.91 12.97 4.13
CA LYS A 6 -24.29 12.87 5.56
C LYS A 6 -23.83 11.53 6.13
N ARG A 7 -23.39 11.56 7.38
CA ARG A 7 -23.08 10.36 8.16
C ARG A 7 -24.26 10.04 9.08
N ASP A 8 -24.52 8.76 9.30
CA ASP A 8 -25.39 8.32 10.40
C ASP A 8 -24.65 8.38 11.74
N LYS A 9 -25.35 8.03 12.82
CA LYS A 9 -24.79 7.97 14.19
C LYS A 9 -23.62 7.00 14.37
N ASN A 10 -23.36 6.12 13.40
CA ASN A 10 -22.31 5.10 13.40
C ASN A 10 -21.22 5.40 12.34
N ASN A 11 -21.15 6.64 11.82
CA ASN A 11 -20.25 7.03 10.73
C ASN A 11 -20.46 6.25 9.41
N ARG A 12 -21.64 5.68 9.19
CA ARG A 12 -22.02 5.10 7.89
C ARG A 12 -22.56 6.18 6.98
N TRP A 13 -22.40 5.99 5.68
CA TRP A 13 -22.93 6.92 4.70
C TRP A 13 -24.45 6.83 4.63
N ASN A 14 -25.12 7.97 4.79
CA ASN A 14 -26.53 8.08 4.46
C ASN A 14 -26.68 8.11 2.94
N LEU A 15 -27.47 7.18 2.40
CA LEU A 15 -27.72 7.05 0.97
C LEU A 15 -28.99 7.78 0.50
N GLU A 16 -29.75 8.34 1.43
CA GLU A 16 -30.99 9.05 1.14
C GLU A 16 -30.74 10.22 0.18
N GLY A 17 -31.45 10.22 -0.95
CA GLY A 17 -31.31 11.23 -2.00
C GLY A 17 -30.19 10.97 -3.02
N ILE A 18 -29.40 9.90 -2.86
CA ILE A 18 -28.39 9.51 -3.86
C ILE A 18 -29.03 8.61 -4.93
N SER A 19 -29.03 9.10 -6.17
CA SER A 19 -29.27 8.29 -7.36
C SER A 19 -27.98 7.65 -7.83
N PHE A 20 -27.95 6.32 -7.87
CA PHE A 20 -26.81 5.53 -8.35
C PHE A 20 -26.81 5.47 -9.88
N ALA A 21 -26.38 6.57 -10.49
CA ALA A 21 -26.28 6.75 -11.93
C ALA A 21 -25.27 5.79 -12.57
N ILE A 22 -24.17 5.52 -11.87
CA ILE A 22 -23.29 4.39 -12.19
C ILE A 22 -23.34 3.36 -11.07
N LYS A 23 -23.18 2.09 -11.45
CA LYS A 23 -23.16 0.99 -10.49
C LYS A 23 -21.78 0.95 -9.83
N GLU A 24 -21.77 0.95 -8.50
CA GLU A 24 -20.54 0.85 -7.73
C GLU A 24 -20.02 -0.60 -7.69
N ARG A 25 -18.71 -0.78 -7.84
CA ARG A 25 -18.06 -2.11 -7.79
C ARG A 25 -18.13 -2.78 -6.43
N VAL A 26 -18.44 -2.01 -5.38
CA VAL A 26 -18.66 -2.51 -4.01
C VAL A 26 -19.91 -3.42 -3.90
N GLY A 27 -20.76 -3.46 -4.94
CA GLY A 27 -21.98 -4.25 -4.98
C GLY A 27 -23.17 -3.44 -4.46
N LYS A 28 -23.78 -3.88 -3.35
CA LYS A 28 -24.81 -3.08 -2.69
C LYS A 28 -24.15 -1.84 -2.09
N SER A 29 -24.71 -0.66 -2.34
CA SER A 29 -24.12 0.62 -1.93
C SER A 29 -23.92 0.78 -0.42
N ASP A 30 -24.69 0.07 0.41
CA ASP A 30 -24.53 0.02 1.87
C ASP A 30 -23.22 -0.65 2.32
N ASN A 31 -22.57 -1.41 1.43
CA ASN A 31 -21.31 -2.08 1.71
C ASN A 31 -20.10 -1.12 1.63
N PHE A 32 -20.28 0.08 1.09
CA PHE A 32 -19.23 1.11 1.10
C PHE A 32 -19.11 1.70 2.50
N ILE A 33 -18.06 1.34 3.22
CA ILE A 33 -17.83 1.72 4.62
C ILE A 33 -16.56 2.57 4.71
N GLY A 34 -16.59 3.62 5.55
CA GLY A 34 -15.42 4.46 5.81
C GLY A 34 -15.05 5.36 4.64
N ARG A 35 -13.75 5.67 4.51
CA ARG A 35 -13.18 6.62 3.55
C ARG A 35 -13.73 8.03 3.69
N VAL A 36 -14.01 8.41 4.93
CA VAL A 36 -14.82 9.59 5.13
C VAL A 36 -14.04 10.88 4.91
N ARG A 37 -12.79 10.91 5.37
CA ARG A 37 -11.90 12.06 5.17
C ARG A 37 -11.60 12.26 3.69
N GLU A 38 -11.34 11.18 2.97
CA GLU A 38 -11.01 11.20 1.54
C GLU A 38 -12.19 11.68 0.70
N LEU A 39 -13.40 11.16 0.97
CA LEU A 39 -14.59 11.59 0.23
C LEU A 39 -15.00 13.02 0.60
N GLU A 40 -14.86 13.45 1.86
CA GLU A 40 -15.07 14.85 2.26
C GLU A 40 -14.09 15.80 1.58
N PHE A 41 -12.82 15.42 1.49
CA PHE A 41 -11.79 16.18 0.76
C PHE A 41 -12.16 16.34 -0.71
N LEU A 42 -12.46 15.23 -1.41
CA LEU A 42 -12.81 15.27 -2.83
C LEU A 42 -14.14 15.98 -3.10
N TYR A 43 -15.10 15.87 -2.18
CA TYR A 43 -16.36 16.60 -2.29
C TYR A 43 -16.13 18.12 -2.21
N ASN A 44 -15.32 18.58 -1.25
CA ASN A 44 -14.98 20.01 -1.14
C ASN A 44 -14.17 20.48 -2.34
N TRP A 45 -13.25 19.65 -2.84
CA TRP A 45 -12.55 19.92 -4.10
C TRP A 45 -13.51 20.05 -5.27
N ALA A 46 -14.51 19.17 -5.40
CA ALA A 46 -15.49 19.24 -6.47
C ALA A 46 -16.39 20.48 -6.36
N ASP A 47 -16.88 20.81 -5.16
CA ASP A 47 -17.73 21.98 -4.93
C ASP A 47 -17.03 23.30 -5.30
N ASN A 48 -15.71 23.39 -5.04
CA ASN A 48 -14.87 24.52 -5.40
C ASN A 48 -14.69 24.72 -6.92
N ILE A 49 -15.07 23.75 -7.76
CA ILE A 49 -15.03 23.87 -9.23
C ILE A 49 -16.05 24.91 -9.71
N ASN A 50 -17.20 25.03 -9.04
CA ASN A 50 -18.22 26.03 -9.39
C ASN A 50 -17.69 27.47 -9.32
N ASN A 51 -16.72 27.72 -8.45
CA ASN A 51 -16.06 29.02 -8.30
C ASN A 51 -14.72 29.09 -9.06
N GLU A 52 -14.43 28.11 -9.92
CA GLU A 52 -13.20 28.01 -10.71
C GLU A 52 -11.90 28.01 -9.86
N LEU A 53 -11.98 27.55 -8.62
CA LEU A 53 -10.85 27.55 -7.68
C LEU A 53 -10.01 26.28 -7.79
N SER A 54 -10.64 25.13 -8.02
CA SER A 54 -10.00 23.82 -7.99
C SER A 54 -8.98 23.61 -9.10
N ARG A 55 -7.86 22.96 -8.77
CA ARG A 55 -6.85 22.50 -9.74
C ARG A 55 -7.06 21.02 -10.04
N SER A 56 -6.47 20.53 -11.11
CA SER A 56 -6.40 19.10 -11.35
C SER A 56 -5.58 18.41 -10.26
N ILE A 57 -6.02 17.23 -9.83
CA ILE A 57 -5.41 16.45 -8.76
C ILE A 57 -5.14 15.02 -9.22
N ALA A 58 -4.01 14.48 -8.78
CA ALA A 58 -3.65 13.09 -8.98
C ALA A 58 -3.83 12.34 -7.65
N PHE A 59 -4.81 11.46 -7.60
CA PHE A 59 -5.18 10.68 -6.42
C PHE A 59 -4.55 9.29 -6.53
N LEU A 60 -3.30 9.19 -6.08
CA LEU A 60 -2.41 8.05 -6.33
C LEU A 60 -2.40 7.09 -5.15
N GLY A 61 -2.43 5.80 -5.42
CA GLY A 61 -2.41 4.79 -4.38
C GLY A 61 -2.27 3.41 -4.99
N ARG A 62 -1.67 2.47 -4.27
CA ARG A 62 -1.50 1.09 -4.76
C ARG A 62 -2.86 0.44 -5.07
N ARG A 63 -2.84 -0.68 -5.80
CA ARG A 63 -4.04 -1.49 -6.03
C ARG A 63 -4.71 -1.84 -4.71
N LYS A 64 -6.02 -2.10 -4.76
CA LYS A 64 -6.84 -2.52 -3.62
C LYS A 64 -7.02 -1.48 -2.50
N ILE A 65 -6.45 -0.27 -2.62
CA ILE A 65 -6.66 0.80 -1.63
C ILE A 65 -8.08 1.39 -1.70
N GLY A 66 -8.81 1.23 -2.80
CA GLY A 66 -10.21 1.65 -2.94
C GLY A 66 -10.45 2.96 -3.70
N LYS A 67 -9.48 3.41 -4.52
CA LYS A 67 -9.58 4.66 -5.32
C LYS A 67 -10.82 4.71 -6.20
N SER A 68 -11.02 3.70 -7.04
CA SER A 68 -12.15 3.63 -7.98
C SER A 68 -13.49 3.68 -7.24
N LEU A 69 -13.62 3.01 -6.09
CA LEU A 69 -14.85 3.04 -5.28
C LEU A 69 -15.15 4.44 -4.74
N ILE A 70 -14.12 5.19 -4.32
CA ILE A 70 -14.26 6.58 -3.87
C ILE A 70 -14.72 7.46 -5.03
N LEU A 71 -14.13 7.30 -6.22
CA LEU A 71 -14.53 8.04 -7.43
C LEU A 71 -15.97 7.71 -7.84
N GLU A 72 -16.35 6.43 -7.86
CA GLU A 72 -17.70 5.99 -8.20
C GLU A 72 -18.75 6.58 -7.24
N ARG A 73 -18.43 6.60 -5.94
CA ARG A 73 -19.30 7.22 -4.94
C ARG A 73 -19.39 8.74 -5.13
N LEU A 74 -18.27 9.41 -5.38
CA LEU A 74 -18.24 10.85 -5.65
C LEU A 74 -19.06 11.19 -6.90
N TYR A 75 -18.94 10.41 -7.97
CA TYR A 75 -19.74 10.54 -9.18
C TYR A 75 -21.24 10.53 -8.87
N ASN A 76 -21.70 9.50 -8.15
CA ASN A 76 -23.11 9.35 -7.82
C ASN A 76 -23.63 10.50 -6.95
N ILE A 77 -22.81 11.01 -6.03
CA ILE A 77 -23.15 12.19 -5.21
C ILE A 77 -23.31 13.42 -6.10
N ILE A 78 -22.33 13.74 -6.95
CA ILE A 78 -22.36 14.93 -7.82
C ILE A 78 -23.53 14.85 -8.80
N TYR A 79 -23.75 13.69 -9.42
CA TYR A 79 -24.88 13.45 -10.32
C TYR A 79 -26.22 13.72 -9.65
N SER A 80 -26.36 13.29 -8.40
CA SER A 80 -27.59 13.45 -7.63
C SER A 80 -27.83 14.89 -7.21
N GLU A 81 -26.78 15.60 -6.77
CA GLU A 81 -26.89 16.98 -6.30
C GLU A 81 -27.15 17.98 -7.42
N GLN A 82 -26.67 17.77 -8.64
CA GLN A 82 -26.98 18.64 -9.78
C GLN A 82 -26.70 20.14 -9.57
N LYS A 83 -25.60 20.46 -8.88
CA LYS A 83 -25.20 21.83 -8.53
C LYS A 83 -24.39 22.53 -9.62
N GLY A 84 -24.79 22.38 -10.88
CA GLY A 84 -24.02 22.91 -12.02
C GLY A 84 -22.72 22.16 -12.32
N LEU A 85 -22.55 20.96 -11.74
CA LEU A 85 -21.38 20.10 -11.94
C LEU A 85 -21.79 18.83 -12.68
N ILE A 86 -21.30 18.67 -13.91
CA ILE A 86 -21.48 17.47 -14.71
C ILE A 86 -20.36 16.49 -14.35
N PRO A 87 -20.66 15.34 -13.72
CA PRO A 87 -19.63 14.35 -13.45
C PRO A 87 -19.36 13.54 -14.72
N PHE A 88 -18.09 13.37 -15.07
CA PHE A 88 -17.65 12.55 -16.20
C PHE A 88 -16.68 11.49 -15.70
N TYR A 89 -17.09 10.22 -15.71
CA TYR A 89 -16.24 9.10 -15.34
C TYR A 89 -15.73 8.36 -16.58
N TYR A 90 -14.41 8.19 -16.68
CA TYR A 90 -13.78 7.38 -17.72
C TYR A 90 -12.64 6.56 -17.14
N GLU A 91 -12.74 5.23 -17.25
CA GLU A 91 -11.69 4.31 -16.85
C GLU A 91 -10.91 3.84 -18.08
N PHE A 92 -9.58 3.96 -18.05
CA PHE A 92 -8.75 3.31 -19.05
C PHE A 92 -8.71 1.80 -18.83
N SER A 93 -8.78 1.03 -19.91
CA SER A 93 -8.68 -0.42 -19.88
C SER A 93 -7.34 -0.89 -20.41
N GLU A 94 -6.91 -2.06 -19.97
CA GLU A 94 -5.81 -2.77 -20.59
C GLU A 94 -6.15 -3.16 -22.05
N GLY A 95 -5.12 -3.20 -22.90
CA GLY A 95 -5.26 -3.60 -24.31
C GLY A 95 -5.06 -2.45 -25.28
N ARG A 96 -4.22 -2.69 -26.30
CA ARG A 96 -3.83 -1.66 -27.27
C ARG A 96 -5.03 -1.11 -28.03
N ARG A 97 -5.11 0.22 -28.14
CA ARG A 97 -6.15 0.94 -28.88
C ARG A 97 -5.54 2.09 -29.69
N THR A 98 -5.99 2.28 -30.92
CA THR A 98 -5.55 3.41 -31.74
C THR A 98 -6.11 4.74 -31.22
N GLY A 99 -5.38 5.84 -31.42
CA GLY A 99 -5.86 7.19 -31.07
C GLY A 99 -7.26 7.51 -31.62
N LYS A 100 -7.56 7.09 -32.85
CA LYS A 100 -8.89 7.22 -33.47
C LYS A 100 -10.01 6.47 -32.74
N LYS A 101 -9.75 5.22 -32.32
CA LYS A 101 -10.71 4.44 -31.51
C LYS A 101 -10.88 5.01 -30.11
N PHE A 102 -9.79 5.51 -29.51
CA PHE A 102 -9.87 6.23 -28.25
C PHE A 102 -10.72 7.48 -28.38
N TYR A 103 -10.53 8.25 -29.45
CA TYR A 103 -11.28 9.48 -29.71
C TYR A 103 -12.78 9.27 -29.79
N GLU A 104 -13.22 8.32 -30.60
CA GLU A 104 -14.65 8.01 -30.73
C GLU A 104 -15.25 7.52 -29.40
N ASP A 105 -14.56 6.59 -28.72
CA ASP A 105 -15.02 6.02 -27.45
C ASP A 105 -15.10 7.06 -26.33
N PHE A 106 -14.07 7.91 -26.19
CA PHE A 106 -14.00 8.91 -25.13
C PHE A 106 -15.10 9.97 -25.28
N ILE A 107 -15.24 10.54 -26.49
CA ILE A 107 -16.23 11.59 -26.75
C ILE A 107 -17.65 11.05 -26.63
N CYS A 108 -17.93 9.86 -27.18
CA CYS A 108 -19.26 9.29 -27.06
C CYS A 108 -19.64 9.04 -25.59
N ARG A 109 -18.71 8.49 -24.78
CA ARG A 109 -18.96 8.27 -23.35
C ARG A 109 -19.09 9.57 -22.56
N PHE A 110 -18.38 10.62 -22.94
CA PHE A 110 -18.55 11.95 -22.36
C PHE A 110 -19.96 12.47 -22.61
N TYR A 111 -20.38 12.54 -23.87
CA TYR A 111 -21.69 13.10 -24.21
C TYR A 111 -22.87 12.24 -23.73
N LEU A 112 -22.73 10.91 -23.66
CA LEU A 112 -23.73 10.07 -22.99
C LEU A 112 -23.92 10.50 -21.52
N GLN A 113 -22.85 10.82 -20.80
CA GLN A 113 -22.95 11.27 -19.40
C GLN A 113 -23.49 12.71 -19.29
N VAL A 114 -23.19 13.59 -20.25
CA VAL A 114 -23.83 14.92 -20.36
C VAL A 114 -25.34 14.78 -20.57
N ILE A 115 -25.77 13.91 -21.50
CA ILE A 115 -27.18 13.60 -21.74
C ILE A 115 -27.82 13.04 -20.48
N ALA A 116 -27.16 12.10 -19.80
CA ALA A 116 -27.64 11.51 -18.54
C ALA A 116 -27.85 12.57 -17.45
N TYR A 117 -26.96 13.56 -17.37
CA TYR A 117 -27.04 14.66 -16.41
C TYR A 117 -28.26 15.55 -16.68
N TYR A 118 -28.49 15.93 -17.94
CA TYR A 118 -29.60 16.82 -18.30
C TYR A 118 -30.96 16.13 -18.26
N THR A 119 -31.04 14.87 -18.68
CA THR A 119 -32.30 14.12 -18.72
C THR A 119 -32.67 13.49 -17.38
N LYS A 120 -31.71 13.38 -16.46
CA LYS A 120 -31.80 12.54 -15.24
C LYS A 120 -32.05 11.05 -15.50
N ASP A 121 -31.80 10.60 -16.74
CA ASP A 121 -31.91 9.20 -17.09
C ASP A 121 -30.56 8.49 -16.87
N ILE A 122 -30.52 7.66 -15.83
CA ILE A 122 -29.34 6.90 -15.44
C ILE A 122 -28.93 5.84 -16.47
N THR A 123 -29.82 5.47 -17.40
CA THR A 123 -29.51 4.47 -18.43
C THR A 123 -28.37 4.93 -19.32
N PHE A 124 -28.31 6.23 -19.67
CA PHE A 124 -27.21 6.81 -20.42
C PHE A 124 -25.87 6.76 -19.66
N SER A 125 -25.86 7.08 -18.35
CA SER A 125 -24.64 6.94 -17.53
C SER A 125 -24.18 5.48 -17.46
N ARG A 126 -25.10 4.53 -17.30
CA ARG A 126 -24.79 3.08 -17.26
C ARG A 126 -24.23 2.60 -18.59
N GLN A 127 -24.83 3.03 -19.70
CA GLN A 127 -24.36 2.74 -21.06
C GLN A 127 -22.96 3.33 -21.30
N ALA A 128 -22.72 4.55 -20.81
CA ALA A 128 -21.45 5.24 -20.94
C ALA A 128 -20.30 4.57 -20.19
N VAL A 129 -20.54 3.94 -19.04
CA VAL A 129 -19.49 3.26 -18.28
C VAL A 129 -19.38 1.76 -18.61
N ASP A 130 -20.37 1.16 -19.27
CA ASP A 130 -20.30 -0.24 -19.70
C ASP A 130 -19.36 -0.38 -20.91
N LYS A 131 -18.24 -1.08 -20.70
CA LYS A 131 -17.23 -1.33 -21.75
C LYS A 131 -17.70 -2.31 -22.82
N ARG A 132 -18.78 -3.06 -22.59
CA ARG A 132 -19.38 -3.97 -23.59
C ARG A 132 -20.23 -3.22 -24.60
N THR A 133 -20.70 -2.03 -24.24
CA THR A 133 -21.44 -1.16 -25.15
C THR A 133 -20.48 -0.60 -26.19
N LEU A 134 -20.75 -0.93 -27.46
CA LEU A 134 -20.13 -0.26 -28.59
C LEU A 134 -20.79 1.11 -28.77
N VAL A 135 -19.98 2.16 -28.67
CA VAL A 135 -20.43 3.54 -28.84
C VAL A 135 -19.78 4.13 -30.09
N ASN A 136 -20.54 4.93 -30.83
CA ASN A 136 -20.08 5.69 -31.99
C ASN A 136 -20.95 6.93 -32.17
N PHE A 137 -20.48 7.89 -32.96
CA PHE A 137 -21.16 9.17 -33.12
C PHE A 137 -22.55 9.05 -33.77
N SER A 138 -22.73 8.10 -34.69
CA SER A 138 -24.03 7.90 -35.37
C SER A 138 -25.12 7.42 -34.41
N MET A 139 -24.75 6.51 -33.50
CA MET A 139 -25.62 6.04 -32.42
C MET A 139 -25.99 7.20 -31.50
N LEU A 140 -25.00 7.97 -31.04
CA LEU A 140 -25.22 9.08 -30.13
C LEU A 140 -26.11 10.19 -30.72
N LEU A 141 -25.89 10.55 -32.00
CA LEU A 141 -26.77 11.49 -32.72
C LEU A 141 -28.21 10.97 -32.82
N THR A 142 -28.39 9.66 -32.98
CA THR A 142 -29.73 9.04 -33.04
C THR A 142 -30.43 9.12 -31.69
N GLU A 143 -29.71 8.85 -30.60
CA GLU A 143 -30.23 8.98 -29.23
C GLU A 143 -30.54 10.44 -28.86
N LEU A 144 -29.75 11.41 -29.35
CA LEU A 144 -29.90 12.83 -29.04
C LEU A 144 -31.06 13.50 -29.80
N LYS A 145 -31.39 13.03 -31.02
CA LYS A 145 -32.46 13.58 -31.87
C LYS A 145 -33.82 13.75 -31.18
N PRO A 146 -34.39 12.75 -30.48
CA PRO A 146 -35.69 12.88 -29.84
C PRO A 146 -35.67 13.69 -28.54
N LEU A 147 -34.49 13.94 -27.95
CA LEU A 147 -34.37 14.55 -26.63
C LEU A 147 -34.52 16.06 -26.68
N ASN A 148 -35.08 16.63 -25.61
CA ASN A 148 -35.09 18.08 -25.36
C ASN A 148 -34.19 18.38 -24.17
N ILE A 149 -32.93 18.75 -24.45
CA ILE A 149 -31.92 19.05 -23.44
C ILE A 149 -31.26 20.41 -23.73
N PRO A 150 -30.71 21.07 -22.70
CA PRO A 150 -29.85 22.25 -22.89
C PRO A 150 -28.71 21.98 -23.87
N HIS A 151 -28.33 23.02 -24.63
CA HIS A 151 -27.19 23.02 -25.55
C HIS A 151 -27.22 21.94 -26.65
N LYS A 152 -28.40 21.39 -26.96
CA LYS A 152 -28.56 20.31 -27.93
C LYS A 152 -27.96 20.65 -29.30
N THR A 153 -28.18 21.87 -29.78
CA THR A 153 -27.70 22.30 -31.11
C THR A 153 -26.19 22.32 -31.15
N GLU A 154 -25.56 22.83 -30.09
CA GLU A 154 -24.11 22.91 -29.94
C GLU A 154 -23.50 21.51 -29.81
N ILE A 155 -24.13 20.61 -29.03
CA ILE A 155 -23.71 19.21 -28.91
C ILE A 155 -23.80 18.50 -30.27
N ILE A 156 -24.90 18.68 -31.02
CA ILE A 156 -25.05 18.08 -32.36
C ILE A 156 -23.96 18.60 -33.30
N SER A 157 -23.73 19.92 -33.32
CA SER A 157 -22.72 20.53 -34.17
C SER A 157 -21.31 20.02 -33.85
N ASP A 158 -20.99 19.85 -32.57
CA ASP A 158 -19.70 19.31 -32.15
C ASP A 158 -19.54 17.84 -32.55
N LEU A 159 -20.58 17.01 -32.37
CA LEU A 159 -20.57 15.61 -32.81
C LEU A 159 -20.44 15.47 -34.34
N GLU A 160 -21.10 16.32 -35.11
CA GLU A 160 -20.96 16.36 -36.57
C GLU A 160 -19.53 16.74 -36.99
N ALA A 161 -18.91 17.72 -36.31
CA ALA A 161 -17.51 18.06 -36.52
C ALA A 161 -16.58 16.89 -36.17
N CYS A 162 -16.87 16.17 -35.09
CA CYS A 162 -16.12 14.98 -34.69
C CYS A 162 -16.22 13.85 -35.72
N MET A 163 -17.40 13.63 -36.31
CA MET A 163 -17.59 12.70 -37.42
C MET A 163 -16.77 13.09 -38.65
N GLN A 164 -16.71 14.38 -38.97
CA GLN A 164 -15.86 14.87 -40.07
C GLN A 164 -14.39 14.61 -39.78
N MET A 165 -13.93 14.84 -38.55
CA MET A 165 -12.55 14.58 -38.12
C MET A 165 -12.19 13.09 -38.26
N ILE A 166 -13.07 12.17 -37.86
CA ILE A 166 -12.87 10.73 -38.06
C ILE A 166 -12.64 10.35 -39.52
N ASN A 167 -13.18 11.10 -40.48
CA ASN A 167 -13.00 10.81 -41.90
C ASN A 167 -11.71 11.39 -42.49
N ARG A 168 -10.93 12.15 -41.71
CA ARG A 168 -9.63 12.69 -42.12
C ARG A 168 -8.52 11.67 -41.88
N ASP A 169 -7.43 11.82 -42.61
CA ASP A 169 -6.20 11.04 -42.38
C ASP A 169 -5.22 11.87 -41.56
N GLU A 170 -5.51 11.97 -40.26
CA GLU A 170 -4.69 12.71 -39.30
C GLU A 170 -3.75 11.77 -38.53
N SER A 171 -2.69 12.34 -37.96
CA SER A 171 -1.85 11.62 -36.98
C SER A 171 -2.71 11.08 -35.82
N PRO A 172 -2.45 9.86 -35.32
CA PRO A 172 -3.17 9.31 -34.16
C PRO A 172 -3.19 10.24 -32.94
N TYR A 173 -2.15 11.06 -32.75
CA TYR A 173 -2.06 12.01 -31.64
C TYR A 173 -3.08 13.16 -31.74
N GLU A 174 -3.43 13.63 -32.93
CA GLU A 174 -4.43 14.70 -33.11
C GLU A 174 -5.82 14.27 -32.60
N TYR A 175 -6.18 13.01 -32.82
CA TYR A 175 -7.39 12.42 -32.25
C TYR A 175 -7.36 12.42 -30.72
N ILE A 176 -6.21 12.15 -30.11
CA ILE A 176 -6.07 12.15 -28.65
C ILE A 176 -6.18 13.58 -28.10
N LEU A 177 -5.54 14.56 -28.77
CA LEU A 177 -5.67 15.99 -28.44
C LEU A 177 -7.14 16.43 -28.47
N ALA A 178 -7.86 16.10 -29.53
CA ALA A 178 -9.26 16.49 -29.67
C ALA A 178 -10.16 15.82 -28.62
N ALA A 179 -9.97 14.53 -28.32
CA ALA A 179 -10.75 13.84 -27.29
C ALA A 179 -10.55 14.46 -25.90
N THR A 180 -9.29 14.62 -25.49
CA THR A 180 -8.97 15.16 -24.16
C THR A 180 -9.40 16.62 -24.00
N ALA A 181 -9.51 17.37 -25.10
CA ALA A 181 -10.04 18.74 -25.11
C ALA A 181 -11.58 18.82 -25.05
N THR A 182 -12.31 17.74 -25.33
CA THR A 182 -13.77 17.78 -25.46
C THR A 182 -14.49 18.25 -24.18
N PRO A 183 -14.16 17.73 -22.98
CA PRO A 183 -14.86 18.16 -21.76
C PRO A 183 -14.70 19.65 -21.45
N ARG A 184 -13.50 20.20 -21.63
CA ARG A 184 -13.28 21.65 -21.49
C ARG A 184 -13.96 22.45 -22.60
N GLY A 185 -13.98 21.91 -23.83
CA GLY A 185 -14.60 22.56 -24.98
C GLY A 185 -16.07 22.81 -24.69
N PHE A 186 -16.76 21.76 -24.25
CA PHE A 186 -18.16 21.83 -23.82
C PHE A 186 -18.39 22.87 -22.72
N ALA A 187 -17.60 22.83 -21.64
CA ALA A 187 -17.74 23.74 -20.49
C ALA A 187 -17.43 25.22 -20.81
N THR A 188 -16.92 25.52 -22.01
CA THR A 188 -16.60 26.89 -22.48
C THR A 188 -17.50 27.36 -23.61
N ILE A 189 -18.47 26.55 -24.05
CA ILE A 189 -19.47 26.96 -25.03
C ILE A 189 -20.23 28.18 -24.49
N PRO A 190 -20.42 29.25 -25.29
CA PRO A 190 -21.21 30.40 -24.87
C PRO A 190 -22.60 30.00 -24.36
N GLY A 191 -22.90 30.38 -23.12
CA GLY A 191 -24.18 30.08 -22.46
C GLY A 191 -24.21 28.78 -21.67
N VAL A 192 -23.17 27.93 -21.72
CA VAL A 192 -23.01 26.83 -20.76
C VAL A 192 -22.49 27.39 -19.45
N GLU A 193 -23.26 27.25 -18.37
CA GLU A 193 -22.85 27.65 -17.01
C GLU A 193 -22.25 26.45 -16.25
N GLU A 194 -22.62 25.23 -16.64
CA GLU A 194 -22.17 24.00 -16.03
C GLU A 194 -20.66 23.78 -16.20
N LYS A 195 -20.02 23.31 -15.14
CA LYS A 195 -18.63 22.87 -15.14
C LYS A 195 -18.56 21.35 -15.19
N VAL A 196 -17.44 20.81 -15.64
CA VAL A 196 -17.24 19.35 -15.75
C VAL A 196 -16.25 18.86 -14.70
N VAL A 197 -16.64 17.82 -13.96
CA VAL A 197 -15.73 17.12 -13.04
C VAL A 197 -15.21 15.88 -13.75
N GLN A 198 -13.98 15.94 -14.27
CA GLN A 198 -13.40 14.83 -15.02
C GLN A 198 -12.75 13.82 -14.05
N MET A 199 -13.34 12.64 -13.91
CA MET A 199 -12.84 11.53 -13.09
C MET A 199 -12.24 10.47 -14.02
N ILE A 200 -10.92 10.43 -14.10
CA ILE A 200 -10.19 9.56 -15.03
C ILE A 200 -9.47 8.47 -14.24
N ASP A 201 -9.99 7.24 -14.31
CA ASP A 201 -9.49 6.11 -13.54
C ASP A 201 -8.40 5.33 -14.31
N GLU A 202 -7.38 4.87 -13.58
CA GLU A 202 -6.21 4.11 -14.10
C GLU A 202 -5.44 4.84 -15.22
N PHE A 203 -5.09 6.11 -14.97
CA PHE A 203 -4.47 7.04 -15.92
C PHE A 203 -3.18 6.52 -16.57
N GLN A 204 -2.40 5.69 -15.88
CA GLN A 204 -1.17 5.11 -16.46
C GLN A 204 -1.42 4.34 -17.77
N TYR A 205 -2.63 3.79 -17.93
CA TYR A 205 -2.98 3.01 -19.11
C TYR A 205 -3.14 3.86 -20.38
N LEU A 206 -3.25 5.18 -20.25
CA LEU A 206 -3.17 6.10 -21.38
C LEU A 206 -1.84 5.93 -22.12
N ASN A 207 -0.71 6.05 -21.40
CA ASN A 207 0.62 5.92 -21.98
C ASN A 207 0.99 4.48 -22.32
N MET A 208 0.45 3.49 -21.60
CA MET A 208 0.79 2.09 -21.83
C MET A 208 0.07 1.48 -23.05
N TYR A 209 -1.15 1.93 -23.38
CA TYR A 209 -2.02 1.22 -24.32
C TYR A 209 -2.66 2.07 -25.41
N ILE A 210 -2.65 3.39 -25.33
CA ILE A 210 -3.16 4.24 -26.40
C ILE A 210 -2.05 4.54 -27.40
N ASP A 211 -2.24 4.09 -28.63
CA ASP A 211 -1.32 4.35 -29.73
C ASP A 211 -1.52 5.76 -30.28
N ALA A 212 -0.53 6.61 -30.04
CA ALA A 212 -0.44 8.00 -30.47
C ALA A 212 0.50 8.19 -31.69
N GLY A 213 0.88 7.11 -32.38
CA GLY A 213 1.76 7.16 -33.53
C GLY A 213 3.20 7.47 -33.12
N ILE A 214 3.74 8.61 -33.58
CA ILE A 214 5.12 9.01 -33.30
C ILE A 214 5.28 9.52 -31.86
N GLU A 215 4.23 10.06 -31.27
CA GLU A 215 4.24 10.51 -29.89
C GLU A 215 4.17 9.31 -28.95
N ASP A 216 5.17 9.15 -28.08
CA ASP A 216 5.29 8.01 -27.18
C ASP A 216 4.60 8.25 -25.82
N LYS A 217 4.15 9.49 -25.57
CA LYS A 217 3.49 9.94 -24.34
C LYS A 217 2.18 10.66 -24.63
N PRO A 218 1.09 9.92 -24.92
CA PRO A 218 -0.23 10.51 -25.17
C PRO A 218 -0.76 11.36 -24.01
N CYS A 219 -0.29 11.18 -22.77
CA CYS A 219 -0.64 12.05 -21.65
C CYS A 219 -0.32 13.54 -21.88
N LYS A 220 0.64 13.88 -22.74
CA LYS A 220 0.95 15.27 -23.14
C LYS A 220 -0.26 15.99 -23.73
N ALA A 221 -1.25 15.27 -24.25
CA ALA A 221 -2.49 15.86 -24.71
C ALA A 221 -3.24 16.64 -23.60
N TYR A 222 -2.99 16.29 -22.33
CA TYR A 222 -3.57 16.98 -21.18
C TYR A 222 -2.84 18.27 -20.77
N MET A 223 -1.75 18.68 -21.43
CA MET A 223 -0.94 19.85 -21.02
C MET A 223 -1.79 21.12 -20.81
N SER A 224 -2.70 21.41 -21.74
CA SER A 224 -3.55 22.60 -21.64
C SER A 224 -4.88 22.35 -20.94
N THR A 225 -5.37 21.11 -20.91
CA THR A 225 -6.67 20.78 -20.30
C THR A 225 -6.57 20.64 -18.79
N ALA A 226 -5.42 20.16 -18.28
CA ALA A 226 -5.18 20.02 -16.84
C ALA A 226 -5.12 21.35 -16.07
N GLU A 227 -4.86 22.46 -16.76
CA GLU A 227 -4.86 23.80 -16.16
C GLU A 227 -6.26 24.43 -16.09
N MET A 228 -7.24 23.86 -16.78
CA MET A 228 -8.57 24.45 -16.90
C MET A 228 -9.40 24.29 -15.64
N LYS A 229 -9.91 25.41 -15.13
CA LYS A 229 -10.73 25.48 -13.91
C LYS A 229 -12.18 25.10 -14.11
N VAL A 230 -12.65 25.20 -15.35
CA VAL A 230 -14.03 24.85 -15.75
C VAL A 230 -14.22 23.35 -16.00
N ALA A 231 -13.12 22.62 -16.15
CA ALA A 231 -13.12 21.18 -16.37
C ALA A 231 -11.88 20.52 -15.76
N PRO A 232 -11.62 20.63 -14.44
CA PRO A 232 -10.41 20.07 -13.84
C PRO A 232 -10.49 18.54 -13.76
N LEU A 233 -9.32 17.92 -13.67
CA LEU A 233 -9.17 16.48 -13.63
C LEU A 233 -8.92 15.95 -12.22
N LEU A 234 -9.62 14.88 -11.87
CA LEU A 234 -9.27 13.94 -10.81
C LEU A 234 -8.81 12.65 -11.49
N ILE A 235 -7.50 12.43 -11.54
CA ILE A 235 -6.92 11.21 -12.11
C ILE A 235 -6.58 10.23 -10.99
N THR A 236 -6.66 8.93 -11.26
CA THR A 236 -6.11 7.91 -10.36
C THR A 236 -5.00 7.12 -11.06
N GLY A 237 -4.16 6.46 -10.27
CA GLY A 237 -3.21 5.51 -10.80
C GLY A 237 -2.80 4.48 -9.76
N SER A 238 -2.76 3.22 -10.19
CA SER A 238 -2.35 2.09 -9.35
C SER A 238 -0.85 1.79 -9.38
N LEU A 239 -0.14 2.31 -10.40
CA LEU A 239 1.33 2.32 -10.51
C LEU A 239 1.81 3.73 -10.15
N MET A 240 1.92 4.03 -8.86
CA MET A 240 2.09 5.39 -8.35
C MET A 240 3.40 5.99 -8.82
N GLY A 241 4.51 5.25 -8.70
CA GLY A 241 5.82 5.71 -9.19
C GLY A 241 5.83 6.00 -10.69
N VAL A 242 5.14 5.19 -11.50
CA VAL A 242 5.00 5.42 -12.94
C VAL A 242 4.21 6.69 -13.23
N VAL A 243 3.03 6.86 -12.62
CA VAL A 243 2.20 8.05 -12.86
C VAL A 243 2.89 9.31 -12.38
N SER A 244 3.47 9.30 -11.18
CA SER A 244 4.18 10.46 -10.62
C SER A 244 5.35 10.89 -11.51
N GLU A 245 6.15 9.95 -12.02
CA GLU A 245 7.22 10.25 -12.98
C GLU A 245 6.68 10.85 -14.29
N GLU A 246 5.58 10.30 -14.82
CA GLU A 246 4.95 10.81 -16.04
C GLU A 246 4.39 12.23 -15.85
N LEU A 247 3.77 12.51 -14.70
CA LEU A 247 3.29 13.86 -14.37
C LEU A 247 4.46 14.83 -14.21
N MET A 248 5.54 14.43 -13.54
CA MET A 248 6.72 15.25 -13.36
C MET A 248 7.39 15.61 -14.69
N LEU A 249 7.55 14.64 -15.59
CA LEU A 249 8.27 14.85 -16.85
C LEU A 249 7.41 15.55 -17.91
N TRP A 250 6.13 15.20 -18.02
CA TRP A 250 5.30 15.59 -19.17
C TRP A 250 4.18 16.57 -18.82
N LEU A 251 3.76 16.62 -17.56
CA LEU A 251 2.70 17.50 -17.08
C LEU A 251 3.14 18.30 -15.83
N PRO A 252 4.36 18.88 -15.81
CA PRO A 252 4.94 19.45 -14.60
C PRO A 252 4.07 20.56 -14.03
N HIS A 253 3.90 20.56 -12.72
CA HIS A 253 3.14 21.55 -11.95
C HIS A 253 1.65 21.69 -12.31
N ARG A 254 1.06 20.75 -13.07
CA ARG A 254 -0.36 20.81 -13.47
C ARG A 254 -1.30 20.04 -12.55
N PHE A 255 -0.77 19.05 -11.85
CA PHE A 255 -1.50 18.23 -10.89
C PHE A 255 -0.94 18.45 -9.49
N ASP A 256 -1.84 18.59 -8.51
CA ASP A 256 -1.47 18.40 -7.11
C ASP A 256 -1.58 16.89 -6.79
N GLU A 257 -0.49 16.29 -6.32
CA GLU A 257 -0.43 14.85 -6.03
C GLU A 257 -0.85 14.55 -4.60
N PHE A 258 -1.81 13.64 -4.43
CA PHE A 258 -2.31 13.17 -3.15
C PHE A 258 -2.18 11.66 -3.06
N ILE A 259 -1.46 11.19 -2.06
CA ILE A 259 -1.33 9.76 -1.78
C ILE A 259 -2.55 9.31 -0.98
N VAL A 260 -3.31 8.36 -1.53
CA VAL A 260 -4.46 7.77 -0.86
C VAL A 260 -3.96 6.95 0.32
N PRO A 261 -4.29 7.32 1.56
CA PRO A 261 -3.81 6.59 2.72
C PRO A 261 -4.49 5.23 2.82
N LYS A 262 -3.92 4.38 3.67
CA LYS A 262 -4.63 3.20 4.18
C LYS A 262 -5.91 3.62 4.88
N MET A 263 -6.87 2.70 4.94
CA MET A 263 -8.10 2.98 5.65
C MET A 263 -7.81 3.23 7.12
N ASP A 264 -8.55 4.18 7.71
CA ASP A 264 -8.50 4.42 9.14
C ASP A 264 -8.78 3.12 9.90
N ALA A 265 -8.07 2.87 11.00
CA ALA A 265 -8.15 1.60 11.71
C ALA A 265 -9.58 1.30 12.21
N GLN A 266 -10.32 2.31 12.68
CA GLN A 266 -11.69 2.12 13.16
C GLN A 266 -12.64 1.85 12.00
N GLU A 267 -12.49 2.57 10.89
CA GLU A 267 -13.24 2.31 9.66
C GLU A 267 -12.96 0.89 9.13
N ALA A 268 -11.70 0.45 9.16
CA ALA A 268 -11.28 -0.87 8.71
C ALA A 268 -11.82 -1.99 9.61
N ILE A 269 -11.88 -1.79 10.94
CA ILE A 269 -12.51 -2.74 11.87
C ILE A 269 -14.00 -2.88 11.54
N HIS A 270 -14.72 -1.78 11.37
CA HIS A 270 -16.14 -1.80 10.99
C HIS A 270 -16.38 -2.49 9.64
N MET A 271 -15.54 -2.19 8.64
CA MET A 271 -15.58 -2.84 7.34
C MET A 271 -15.36 -4.36 7.48
N THR A 272 -14.33 -4.76 8.24
CA THR A 272 -13.97 -6.17 8.44
C THR A 272 -15.11 -6.95 9.09
N MET A 273 -15.74 -6.41 10.14
CA MET A 273 -16.88 -7.06 10.79
C MET A 273 -18.11 -7.14 9.89
N ASN A 274 -18.40 -6.08 9.12
CA ASN A 274 -19.54 -6.06 8.20
C ASN A 274 -19.41 -7.14 7.11
N TYR A 275 -18.28 -7.15 6.40
CA TYR A 275 -18.01 -8.18 5.39
C TYR A 275 -17.86 -9.56 6.01
N GLY A 276 -17.29 -9.64 7.21
CA GLY A 276 -17.24 -10.87 8.01
C GLY A 276 -18.62 -11.50 8.18
N SER A 277 -19.57 -10.73 8.68
CA SER A 277 -20.96 -11.17 8.84
C SER A 277 -21.62 -11.53 7.52
N MET A 278 -21.37 -10.78 6.45
CA MET A 278 -21.95 -11.06 5.12
C MET A 278 -21.47 -12.39 4.53
N TYR A 279 -20.21 -12.76 4.77
CA TYR A 279 -19.64 -14.03 4.28
C TYR A 279 -19.79 -15.19 5.27
N GLY A 280 -20.46 -14.98 6.41
CA GLY A 280 -20.72 -16.02 7.41
C GLY A 280 -19.58 -16.28 8.39
N HIS A 281 -18.63 -15.36 8.52
CA HIS A 281 -17.58 -15.42 9.53
C HIS A 281 -18.08 -14.96 10.91
N SER A 282 -17.46 -15.49 11.97
CA SER A 282 -17.72 -15.08 13.36
C SER A 282 -16.59 -14.18 13.86
N ILE A 283 -16.56 -12.94 13.37
CA ILE A 283 -15.47 -12.00 13.63
C ILE A 283 -15.81 -11.09 14.82
N THR A 284 -15.02 -11.22 15.89
CA THR A 284 -15.04 -10.26 17.01
C THR A 284 -14.18 -9.03 16.70
N PRO A 285 -14.30 -7.92 17.45
CA PRO A 285 -13.43 -6.75 17.28
C PRO A 285 -11.93 -7.07 17.38
N GLU A 286 -11.54 -8.02 18.23
CA GLU A 286 -10.15 -8.45 18.38
C GLU A 286 -9.65 -9.20 17.14
N ILE A 287 -10.47 -10.09 16.57
CA ILE A 287 -10.16 -10.79 15.31
C ILE A 287 -10.10 -9.78 14.17
N ALA A 288 -11.02 -8.81 14.14
CA ALA A 288 -10.99 -7.72 13.16
C ALA A 288 -9.68 -6.90 13.29
N ALA A 289 -9.29 -6.52 14.50
CA ALA A 289 -8.03 -5.83 14.79
C ALA A 289 -6.81 -6.63 14.28
N TYR A 290 -6.82 -7.96 14.46
CA TYR A 290 -5.76 -8.82 13.93
C TYR A 290 -5.75 -8.87 12.40
N ILE A 291 -6.90 -9.01 11.74
CA ILE A 291 -7.02 -9.02 10.27
C ILE A 291 -6.52 -7.70 9.68
N ILE A 292 -6.92 -6.56 10.26
CA ILE A 292 -6.46 -5.25 9.76
C ILE A 292 -4.95 -5.11 9.95
N HIS A 293 -4.38 -5.65 11.04
CA HIS A 293 -2.94 -5.63 11.29
C HIS A 293 -2.17 -6.42 10.23
N ILE A 294 -2.58 -7.65 9.90
CA ILE A 294 -1.87 -8.49 8.91
C ILE A 294 -2.08 -8.00 7.47
N THR A 295 -3.16 -7.25 7.20
CA THR A 295 -3.45 -6.64 5.90
C THR A 295 -3.01 -5.18 5.80
N ASN A 296 -2.45 -4.63 6.88
CA ASN A 296 -2.05 -3.23 7.00
C ASN A 296 -3.17 -2.23 6.61
N ASN A 297 -4.39 -2.54 7.05
CA ASN A 297 -5.63 -1.78 6.78
C ASN A 297 -5.90 -1.51 5.29
N VAL A 298 -5.38 -2.33 4.36
CA VAL A 298 -5.65 -2.20 2.93
C VAL A 298 -7.02 -2.84 2.63
N PRO A 299 -8.06 -2.06 2.24
CA PRO A 299 -9.43 -2.56 2.13
C PRO A 299 -9.58 -3.79 1.24
N GLY A 300 -8.99 -3.79 0.04
CA GLY A 300 -9.14 -4.94 -0.85
C GLY A 300 -8.39 -6.17 -0.35
N ARG A 301 -7.33 -6.05 0.46
CA ARG A 301 -6.67 -7.20 1.11
C ARG A 301 -7.56 -7.81 2.20
N ILE A 302 -8.25 -6.96 2.97
CA ILE A 302 -9.27 -7.41 3.93
C ILE A 302 -10.35 -8.20 3.19
N ILE A 303 -10.89 -7.67 2.09
CA ILE A 303 -11.86 -8.38 1.25
C ILE A 303 -11.29 -9.68 0.70
N ASP A 304 -10.05 -9.68 0.21
CA ASP A 304 -9.42 -10.88 -0.31
C ASP A 304 -9.31 -11.94 0.78
N ILE A 305 -8.97 -11.60 2.04
CA ILE A 305 -8.97 -12.54 3.17
C ILE A 305 -10.36 -13.06 3.53
N LEU A 306 -11.39 -12.21 3.51
CA LEU A 306 -12.75 -12.59 3.91
C LEU A 306 -13.54 -13.29 2.80
N SER A 307 -13.16 -13.11 1.54
CA SER A 307 -13.95 -13.67 0.43
C SER A 307 -13.90 -15.21 0.45
N PRO A 308 -15.05 -15.89 0.36
CA PRO A 308 -15.11 -17.35 0.38
C PRO A 308 -14.48 -17.93 -0.88
N LYS A 309 -13.62 -18.93 -0.72
CA LYS A 309 -13.00 -19.70 -1.80
C LYS A 309 -12.93 -21.17 -1.41
N LEU A 310 -12.92 -22.05 -2.41
CA LEU A 310 -12.80 -23.49 -2.16
C LEU A 310 -11.47 -23.78 -1.45
N GLY A 311 -11.55 -24.47 -0.30
CA GLY A 311 -10.39 -24.80 0.53
C GLY A 311 -9.92 -23.70 1.46
N LYS A 312 -10.60 -22.55 1.52
CA LYS A 312 -10.28 -21.46 2.43
C LYS A 312 -11.17 -21.51 3.69
N PRO A 313 -10.62 -21.38 4.90
CA PRO A 313 -11.38 -21.56 6.14
C PRO A 313 -12.35 -20.40 6.41
N LEU A 314 -13.41 -20.70 7.17
CA LEU A 314 -14.22 -19.68 7.82
C LEU A 314 -13.47 -19.16 9.04
N ILE A 315 -13.36 -17.83 9.15
CA ILE A 315 -12.66 -17.19 10.25
C ILE A 315 -13.55 -17.07 11.48
N THR A 316 -13.12 -17.71 12.56
CA THR A 316 -13.72 -17.63 13.91
C THR A 316 -12.72 -17.24 14.98
N ASN A 317 -11.42 -17.24 14.65
CA ASN A 317 -10.30 -16.91 15.54
C ASN A 317 -9.07 -16.45 14.71
N GLU A 318 -7.98 -16.05 15.39
CA GLU A 318 -6.75 -15.59 14.73
C GLU A 318 -6.02 -16.69 13.93
N LEU A 319 -6.13 -17.96 14.34
CA LEU A 319 -5.53 -19.09 13.63
C LEU A 319 -6.19 -19.29 12.27
N ASP A 320 -7.52 -19.23 12.21
CA ASP A 320 -8.27 -19.30 10.95
C ASP A 320 -7.90 -18.13 10.03
N ALA A 321 -7.70 -16.92 10.59
CA ALA A 321 -7.27 -15.75 9.83
C ALA A 321 -5.86 -15.95 9.23
N ASN A 322 -4.94 -16.59 9.97
CA ASN A 322 -3.62 -16.96 9.46
C ASN A 322 -3.71 -18.00 8.33
N GLN A 323 -4.55 -19.03 8.48
CA GLN A 323 -4.77 -20.03 7.44
C GLN A 323 -5.40 -19.41 6.17
N ALA A 324 -6.33 -18.47 6.35
CA ALA A 324 -6.91 -17.70 5.24
C ALA A 324 -5.85 -16.83 4.54
N LEU A 325 -4.94 -16.19 5.28
CA LEU A 325 -3.82 -15.45 4.71
C LEU A 325 -2.85 -16.37 3.97
N GLU A 326 -2.51 -17.52 4.55
CA GLU A 326 -1.64 -18.51 3.92
C GLU A 326 -2.19 -18.98 2.57
N TYR A 327 -3.49 -19.28 2.52
CA TYR A 327 -4.19 -19.57 1.27
C TYR A 327 -4.01 -18.44 0.26
N GLU A 328 -4.25 -17.18 0.67
CA GLU A 328 -4.20 -16.04 -0.23
C GLU A 328 -2.80 -15.74 -0.80
N VAL A 329 -1.74 -15.95 -0.02
CA VAL A 329 -0.34 -15.75 -0.47
C VAL A 329 0.25 -16.97 -1.18
N GLY A 330 -0.32 -18.15 -0.97
CA GLY A 330 0.11 -19.39 -1.64
C GLY A 330 -0.52 -19.59 -3.02
N GLN A 331 -1.82 -19.32 -3.13
CA GLN A 331 -2.60 -19.59 -4.35
C GLN A 331 -3.79 -18.63 -4.60
N GLY A 332 -4.01 -17.65 -3.73
CA GLY A 332 -5.14 -16.73 -3.87
C GLY A 332 -4.83 -15.43 -4.64
N SER A 333 -5.72 -14.45 -4.44
CA SER A 333 -5.69 -13.17 -5.16
C SER A 333 -4.51 -12.33 -4.72
N ILE A 334 -4.16 -12.37 -3.43
CA ILE A 334 -3.05 -11.57 -2.88
C ILE A 334 -1.73 -11.93 -3.57
N LYS A 335 -1.48 -13.23 -3.76
CA LYS A 335 -0.34 -13.73 -4.54
C LYS A 335 -0.34 -13.19 -5.96
N ASN A 336 -1.45 -13.34 -6.68
CA ASN A 336 -1.54 -12.96 -8.09
C ASN A 336 -1.27 -11.46 -8.26
N ASP A 337 -1.87 -10.62 -7.43
CA ASP A 337 -1.64 -9.18 -7.44
C ASP A 337 -0.16 -8.83 -7.26
N TRP A 338 0.51 -9.42 -6.25
CA TRP A 338 1.94 -9.16 -6.01
C TRP A 338 2.83 -9.70 -7.12
N ASN A 339 2.50 -10.86 -7.67
CA ASN A 339 3.24 -11.45 -8.78
C ASN A 339 3.21 -10.55 -10.01
N GLU A 340 2.13 -9.82 -10.27
CA GLU A 340 2.08 -8.84 -11.37
C GLU A 340 3.08 -7.70 -11.16
N TYR A 341 3.10 -7.08 -9.98
CA TYR A 341 4.08 -6.03 -9.65
C TYR A 341 5.52 -6.54 -9.72
N LEU A 342 5.77 -7.71 -9.12
CA LEU A 342 7.08 -8.36 -9.15
C LEU A 342 7.50 -8.67 -10.58
N PHE A 343 6.62 -9.19 -11.42
CA PHE A 343 6.92 -9.49 -12.82
C PHE A 343 7.25 -8.24 -13.63
N MET A 344 6.53 -7.13 -13.41
CA MET A 344 6.80 -5.85 -14.06
C MET A 344 8.19 -5.32 -13.69
N ALA A 345 8.53 -5.32 -12.40
CA ALA A 345 9.83 -4.88 -11.93
C ALA A 345 10.96 -5.81 -12.38
N MET A 346 10.73 -7.13 -12.33
CA MET A 346 11.71 -8.14 -12.69
C MET A 346 12.13 -8.02 -14.16
N LYS A 347 11.21 -7.83 -15.10
CA LYS A 347 11.56 -7.65 -16.53
C LYS A 347 12.61 -6.57 -16.80
N ALA A 348 12.79 -5.61 -15.89
CA ALA A 348 13.71 -4.51 -16.06
C ALA A 348 15.15 -4.78 -15.52
N VAL A 349 15.40 -5.79 -14.67
CA VAL A 349 16.67 -5.88 -13.89
C VAL A 349 17.01 -7.29 -13.36
N ASN A 350 18.19 -7.45 -12.75
CA ASN A 350 18.68 -8.70 -12.15
C ASN A 350 17.77 -9.17 -11.00
N HIS A 351 17.04 -10.26 -11.23
CA HIS A 351 15.92 -10.65 -10.37
C HIS A 351 16.29 -11.10 -8.96
N VAL A 352 17.54 -11.54 -8.71
CA VAL A 352 17.93 -12.12 -7.41
C VAL A 352 18.18 -11.03 -6.36
N ASN A 353 18.96 -10.00 -6.70
CA ASN A 353 19.29 -8.91 -5.76
C ASN A 353 18.04 -8.10 -5.40
N MET A 354 17.18 -7.81 -6.37
CA MET A 354 15.91 -7.13 -6.14
C MET A 354 15.03 -7.86 -5.11
N ARG A 355 14.90 -9.19 -5.21
CA ARG A 355 14.09 -9.97 -4.25
C ARG A 355 14.70 -9.91 -2.85
N LYS A 356 16.03 -10.03 -2.73
CA LYS A 356 16.73 -9.92 -1.44
C LYS A 356 16.55 -8.54 -0.82
N MET A 357 16.74 -7.46 -1.60
CA MET A 357 16.53 -6.09 -1.14
C MET A 357 15.09 -5.83 -0.72
N THR A 358 14.12 -6.23 -1.55
CA THR A 358 12.69 -6.04 -1.25
C THR A 358 12.30 -6.79 0.02
N TYR A 359 12.73 -8.06 0.16
CA TYR A 359 12.46 -8.85 1.35
C TYR A 359 13.10 -8.23 2.60
N PHE A 360 14.38 -7.86 2.53
CA PHE A 360 15.10 -7.21 3.62
C PHE A 360 14.37 -5.95 4.09
N LEU A 361 14.04 -5.07 3.17
CA LEU A 361 13.31 -3.85 3.48
C LEU A 361 11.93 -4.13 4.09
N CYS A 362 11.22 -5.17 3.63
CA CYS A 362 9.92 -5.55 4.17
C CYS A 362 9.99 -6.17 5.59
N ILE A 363 11.04 -6.94 5.92
CA ILE A 363 11.19 -7.48 7.28
C ILE A 363 11.65 -6.43 8.30
N HIS A 364 12.27 -5.36 7.81
CA HIS A 364 12.69 -4.19 8.58
C HIS A 364 11.65 -3.04 8.46
N GLU A 365 10.37 -3.38 8.61
CA GLU A 365 9.26 -2.42 8.47
C GLU A 365 9.45 -1.21 9.41
N GLY A 366 9.32 0.00 8.85
CA GLY A 366 9.48 1.26 9.57
C GLY A 366 10.92 1.77 9.68
N GLU A 367 11.91 0.98 9.23
CA GLU A 367 13.30 1.39 9.14
C GLU A 367 13.64 1.89 7.73
N TRP A 368 14.62 2.79 7.65
CA TRP A 368 15.01 3.47 6.42
C TRP A 368 16.53 3.39 6.24
N TYR A 369 16.96 2.92 5.09
CA TYR A 369 18.35 2.59 4.82
C TYR A 369 18.92 3.42 3.68
N TYR A 370 20.16 3.90 3.82
CA TYR A 370 20.89 4.40 2.67
C TYR A 370 21.36 3.23 1.78
N PRO A 371 21.55 3.43 0.46
CA PRO A 371 22.05 2.39 -0.44
C PRO A 371 23.33 1.70 0.07
N ARG A 372 24.28 2.46 0.62
CA ARG A 372 25.50 1.91 1.22
C ARG A 372 25.22 0.91 2.34
N ASP A 373 24.21 1.18 3.17
CA ASP A 373 23.89 0.37 4.34
C ASP A 373 23.19 -0.92 3.88
N LEU A 374 22.34 -0.84 2.84
CA LEU A 374 21.75 -2.01 2.18
C LEU A 374 22.83 -2.90 1.56
N LYS A 375 23.76 -2.30 0.80
CA LYS A 375 24.87 -3.01 0.18
C LYS A 375 25.69 -3.79 1.21
N LYS A 376 25.99 -3.15 2.34
CA LYS A 376 26.73 -3.77 3.44
C LYS A 376 25.92 -4.85 4.16
N ALA A 377 24.64 -4.60 4.46
CA ALA A 377 23.79 -5.53 5.19
C ALA A 377 23.51 -6.81 4.39
N LEU A 378 23.40 -6.69 3.06
CA LEU A 378 23.08 -7.79 2.17
C LEU A 378 24.29 -8.37 1.43
N SER A 379 25.50 -7.83 1.67
CA SER A 379 26.72 -8.21 0.97
C SER A 379 26.54 -8.23 -0.56
N LEU A 380 25.91 -7.19 -1.11
CA LEU A 380 25.59 -7.13 -2.54
C LEU A 380 26.85 -6.85 -3.37
N GLU A 381 27.12 -7.73 -4.34
CA GLU A 381 28.14 -7.55 -5.37
C GLU A 381 27.62 -6.68 -6.52
N LEU A 382 27.18 -5.46 -6.19
CA LEU A 382 26.76 -4.44 -7.16
C LEU A 382 27.62 -3.19 -6.97
N ASP A 383 27.93 -2.48 -8.04
CA ASP A 383 28.46 -1.12 -7.90
C ASP A 383 27.36 -0.16 -7.39
N ASP A 384 27.76 1.05 -7.00
CA ASP A 384 26.84 1.99 -6.36
C ASP A 384 25.81 2.58 -7.34
N ASP A 385 26.14 2.67 -8.63
CA ASP A 385 25.23 3.20 -9.66
C ASP A 385 24.17 2.15 -10.01
N GLN A 386 24.59 0.90 -10.24
CA GLN A 386 23.70 -0.25 -10.45
C GLN A 386 22.73 -0.44 -9.28
N LEU A 387 23.21 -0.31 -8.04
CA LEU A 387 22.34 -0.40 -6.86
C LEU A 387 21.29 0.71 -6.84
N ARG A 388 21.67 1.94 -7.20
CA ARG A 388 20.72 3.06 -7.26
C ARG A 388 19.69 2.87 -8.36
N ASP A 389 20.09 2.36 -9.52
CA ASP A 389 19.18 2.05 -10.63
C ASP A 389 18.19 0.93 -10.24
N GLU A 390 18.68 -0.15 -9.60
CA GLU A 390 17.81 -1.21 -9.09
C GLU A 390 16.81 -0.70 -8.04
N LEU A 391 17.26 0.15 -7.09
CA LEU A 391 16.39 0.75 -6.08
C LEU A 391 15.39 1.74 -6.69
N ALA A 392 15.79 2.52 -7.69
CA ALA A 392 14.90 3.44 -8.41
C ALA A 392 13.80 2.66 -9.15
N LEU A 393 14.14 1.51 -9.75
CA LEU A 393 13.16 0.64 -10.41
C LEU A 393 12.22 -0.02 -9.39
N LEU A 394 12.73 -0.53 -8.28
CA LEU A 394 11.89 -1.06 -7.19
C LEU A 394 10.91 -0.01 -6.66
N HIS A 395 11.35 1.24 -6.52
CA HIS A 395 10.51 2.35 -6.10
C HIS A 395 9.46 2.69 -7.17
N LYS A 396 9.87 2.79 -8.43
CA LYS A 396 9.00 3.11 -9.58
C LYS A 396 7.85 2.13 -9.73
N TYR A 397 8.08 0.85 -9.44
CA TYR A 397 7.06 -0.21 -9.49
C TYR A 397 6.40 -0.48 -8.12
N ASP A 398 6.48 0.46 -7.18
CA ASP A 398 5.81 0.43 -5.87
C ASP A 398 6.12 -0.85 -5.03
N LEU A 399 7.35 -1.37 -5.13
CA LEU A 399 7.83 -2.50 -4.33
C LEU A 399 8.61 -2.07 -3.08
N ILE A 400 9.17 -0.85 -3.10
CA ILE A 400 9.82 -0.20 -1.96
C ILE A 400 9.40 1.28 -1.88
N GLU A 401 9.61 1.91 -0.75
CA GLU A 401 9.36 3.34 -0.55
C GLU A 401 10.67 4.12 -0.47
N GLN A 402 10.64 5.40 -0.84
CA GLN A 402 11.79 6.29 -0.78
C GLN A 402 11.47 7.55 0.01
N LYS A 403 12.38 7.94 0.90
CA LYS A 403 12.29 9.19 1.67
C LYS A 403 13.68 9.72 1.97
N ASP A 404 13.95 10.98 1.62
CA ASP A 404 15.20 11.69 1.93
C ASP A 404 16.48 10.91 1.50
N GLY A 405 16.42 10.28 0.32
CA GLY A 405 17.52 9.46 -0.23
C GLY A 405 17.72 8.10 0.45
N ARG A 406 16.80 7.71 1.33
CA ARG A 406 16.76 6.40 1.98
C ARG A 406 15.60 5.57 1.44
N TYR A 407 15.71 4.26 1.59
CA TYR A 407 14.74 3.29 1.12
C TYR A 407 14.19 2.48 2.28
N GLY A 408 12.89 2.22 2.24
CA GLY A 408 12.14 1.45 3.22
C GLY A 408 11.29 0.38 2.56
N GLY A 409 10.87 -0.62 3.33
CA GLY A 409 9.93 -1.63 2.84
C GLY A 409 8.58 -0.99 2.55
N VAL A 410 7.92 -1.48 1.50
CA VAL A 410 6.53 -1.11 1.27
C VAL A 410 5.70 -1.53 2.47
N PHE A 411 4.91 -0.60 3.00
CA PHE A 411 4.02 -0.89 4.12
C PHE A 411 2.75 -1.65 3.65
N ASP A 412 2.90 -2.86 3.09
CA ASP A 412 1.86 -3.89 2.97
C ASP A 412 2.52 -5.23 3.32
N ARG A 413 2.16 -5.75 4.50
CA ARG A 413 2.76 -6.95 5.11
C ARG A 413 2.53 -8.21 4.29
N THR A 414 1.56 -8.20 3.38
CA THR A 414 1.29 -9.34 2.52
C THR A 414 2.40 -9.56 1.48
N LEU A 415 3.15 -8.52 1.09
CA LEU A 415 4.29 -8.66 0.19
C LEU A 415 5.39 -9.53 0.80
N LYS A 416 5.77 -9.26 2.05
CA LYS A 416 6.70 -10.07 2.84
C LYS A 416 6.30 -11.54 2.79
N LYS A 417 5.02 -11.83 3.04
CA LYS A 417 4.48 -13.20 3.06
C LYS A 417 4.48 -13.86 1.68
N VAL A 418 4.19 -13.14 0.60
CA VAL A 418 4.31 -13.65 -0.77
C VAL A 418 5.77 -13.95 -1.10
N LEU A 419 6.69 -13.03 -0.79
CA LEU A 419 8.13 -13.22 -1.05
C LEU A 419 8.66 -14.46 -0.32
N MET A 420 8.27 -14.61 0.94
CA MET A 420 8.60 -15.78 1.74
C MET A 420 8.06 -17.08 1.12
N LYS A 421 6.77 -17.15 0.77
CA LYS A 421 6.14 -18.41 0.31
C LYS A 421 6.61 -18.80 -1.10
N GLN A 422 6.93 -17.82 -1.96
CA GLN A 422 7.26 -18.07 -3.37
C GLN A 422 8.76 -18.14 -3.65
N TYR A 423 9.60 -17.54 -2.80
CA TYR A 423 11.05 -17.42 -3.04
C TYR A 423 11.89 -17.78 -1.82
N GLY A 424 11.37 -18.63 -0.92
CA GLY A 424 12.06 -19.03 0.31
C GLY A 424 13.43 -19.67 0.04
N ASP A 425 13.55 -20.42 -1.06
CA ASP A 425 14.80 -21.00 -1.57
C ASP A 425 15.86 -19.93 -1.86
N ILE A 426 15.49 -18.88 -2.60
CA ILE A 426 16.38 -17.76 -2.97
C ILE A 426 16.75 -16.91 -1.74
N LEU A 427 15.85 -16.85 -0.76
CA LEU A 427 16.02 -16.12 0.49
C LEU A 427 16.78 -16.93 1.56
N GLY A 428 17.08 -18.21 1.30
CA GLY A 428 17.78 -19.10 2.24
C GLY A 428 16.95 -19.42 3.49
N LEU A 429 15.61 -19.49 3.36
CA LEU A 429 14.71 -19.82 4.46
C LEU A 429 14.58 -21.35 4.61
N PRO A 430 14.60 -21.92 5.83
CA PRO A 430 14.42 -23.35 6.05
C PRO A 430 13.00 -23.81 5.65
N GLU A 431 12.88 -24.96 4.97
CA GLU A 431 11.58 -25.52 4.54
C GLU A 431 10.70 -25.95 5.71
N ASP A 432 11.27 -26.63 6.71
CA ASP A 432 10.51 -27.25 7.82
C ASP A 432 10.02 -26.25 8.88
N ASP A 433 10.63 -25.06 8.96
CA ASP A 433 10.29 -24.01 9.92
C ASP A 433 9.40 -22.91 9.33
N PHE A 434 9.10 -22.99 8.03
CA PHE A 434 8.44 -21.93 7.30
C PHE A 434 7.01 -21.67 7.80
N ASP A 435 6.20 -22.71 7.99
CA ASP A 435 4.78 -22.56 8.37
C ASP A 435 4.63 -22.14 9.85
N ALA A 436 5.58 -22.51 10.71
CA ALA A 436 5.64 -22.04 12.10
C ALA A 436 6.08 -20.57 12.14
N TYR A 437 7.15 -20.22 11.43
CA TYR A 437 7.63 -18.85 11.30
C TYR A 437 6.55 -17.95 10.70
N PHE A 438 5.87 -18.38 9.64
CA PHE A 438 4.83 -17.61 8.95
C PHE A 438 3.70 -17.19 9.89
N ARG A 439 3.22 -18.13 10.74
CA ARG A 439 2.16 -17.90 11.73
C ARG A 439 2.63 -17.03 12.89
N ASN A 440 3.80 -17.35 13.45
CA ASN A 440 4.29 -16.71 14.67
C ASN A 440 4.83 -15.30 14.41
N ASP A 441 5.35 -15.03 13.21
CA ASP A 441 5.79 -13.71 12.78
C ASP A 441 4.64 -12.69 12.77
N SER A 442 3.47 -13.05 12.25
CA SER A 442 2.29 -12.16 12.24
C SER A 442 1.77 -11.85 13.65
N GLN A 443 1.71 -12.86 14.52
CA GLN A 443 1.26 -12.68 15.90
C GLN A 443 2.28 -11.90 16.73
N MET A 444 3.58 -12.16 16.55
CA MET A 444 4.64 -11.45 17.27
C MET A 444 4.66 -9.97 16.90
N ASP A 445 4.55 -9.64 15.61
CA ASP A 445 4.51 -8.24 15.16
C ASP A 445 3.26 -7.52 15.72
N HIS A 446 2.10 -8.19 15.73
CA HIS A 446 0.87 -7.68 16.34
C HIS A 446 1.02 -7.39 17.83
N LEU A 447 1.60 -8.33 18.58
CA LEU A 447 1.81 -8.16 20.02
C LEU A 447 2.79 -7.03 20.33
N LYS A 448 3.89 -6.91 19.56
CA LYS A 448 4.87 -5.82 19.71
C LYS A 448 4.22 -4.45 19.48
N GLU A 449 3.42 -4.30 18.43
CA GLU A 449 2.72 -3.05 18.16
C GLU A 449 1.72 -2.70 19.25
N ARG A 450 0.95 -3.68 19.71
CA ARG A 450 -0.02 -3.49 20.79
C ARG A 450 0.66 -3.07 22.09
N ILE A 451 1.81 -3.67 22.43
CA ILE A 451 2.64 -3.26 23.57
C ILE A 451 3.12 -1.81 23.42
N LYS A 452 3.54 -1.39 22.21
CA LYS A 452 4.02 -0.03 21.94
C LYS A 452 2.91 1.02 21.99
N GLN A 453 1.70 0.68 21.54
CA GLN A 453 0.53 1.56 21.54
C GLN A 453 -0.11 1.70 22.92
N LEU A 454 -0.08 0.63 23.71
CA LEU A 454 -0.49 0.69 25.10
C LEU A 454 0.57 1.50 25.88
N THR A 455 0.28 2.78 26.16
CA THR A 455 0.95 3.52 27.23
C THR A 455 0.47 2.88 28.54
N LEU A 456 1.14 1.80 28.96
CA LEU A 456 0.50 0.72 29.72
C LEU A 456 0.11 1.05 31.17
N SER A 457 -1.10 0.60 31.53
CA SER A 457 -1.37 0.11 32.88
C SER A 457 -0.68 -1.26 33.06
N LEU A 458 0.00 -1.47 34.18
CA LEU A 458 0.94 -2.59 34.42
C LEU A 458 0.35 -4.00 34.15
N LYS A 459 -0.94 -4.20 34.40
CA LYS A 459 -1.56 -5.53 34.42
C LYS A 459 -1.78 -6.16 33.03
N GLU A 460 -2.10 -5.33 32.03
CA GLU A 460 -2.28 -5.79 30.65
C GLU A 460 -0.93 -6.00 29.94
N ALA A 461 0.09 -5.25 30.35
CA ALA A 461 1.47 -5.39 29.89
C ALA A 461 2.00 -6.78 30.19
N ASP A 462 1.78 -7.25 31.42
CA ASP A 462 2.35 -8.50 31.91
C ASP A 462 1.71 -9.73 31.25
N ILE A 463 0.40 -9.69 30.96
CA ILE A 463 -0.28 -10.74 30.20
C ILE A 463 0.26 -10.82 28.76
N LEU A 464 0.45 -9.67 28.10
CA LEU A 464 0.98 -9.63 26.74
C LEU A 464 2.47 -10.03 26.70
N LYS A 465 3.27 -9.62 27.69
CA LYS A 465 4.67 -10.06 27.85
C LYS A 465 4.79 -11.56 28.08
N HIS A 466 3.90 -12.16 28.88
CA HIS A 466 3.90 -13.61 29.08
C HIS A 466 3.54 -14.37 27.80
N LYS A 467 2.55 -13.90 27.02
CA LYS A 467 2.25 -14.50 25.71
C LYS A 467 3.43 -14.36 24.75
N LEU A 468 4.10 -13.21 24.76
CA LEU A 468 5.30 -12.95 23.96
C LEU A 468 6.45 -13.89 24.37
N SER A 469 6.68 -14.10 25.67
CA SER A 469 7.77 -14.97 26.15
C SER A 469 7.52 -16.44 25.82
N VAL A 470 6.27 -16.90 25.83
CA VAL A 470 5.90 -18.25 25.40
C VAL A 470 6.17 -18.43 23.90
N LEU A 471 5.69 -17.50 23.07
CA LEU A 471 5.95 -17.53 21.62
C LEU A 471 7.44 -17.39 21.27
N GLN A 472 8.23 -16.72 22.12
CA GLN A 472 9.69 -16.63 22.00
C GLN A 472 10.40 -17.92 22.44
N GLY A 473 9.89 -18.59 23.47
CA GLY A 473 10.45 -19.83 24.01
C GLY A 473 10.31 -21.03 23.05
N ASP A 474 9.24 -21.07 22.25
CA ASP A 474 8.99 -22.12 21.26
C ASP A 474 9.95 -22.08 20.04
N HIS A 475 10.81 -21.06 19.92
CA HIS A 475 11.71 -20.84 18.78
C HIS A 475 13.21 -20.77 19.13
N ASN A 476 13.60 -21.28 20.31
CA ASN A 476 14.97 -21.21 20.82
C ASN A 476 16.05 -21.85 19.92
N ASN A 477 15.68 -22.65 18.90
CA ASN A 477 16.66 -23.29 18.03
C ASN A 477 17.13 -22.44 16.84
N LEU A 478 16.52 -21.27 16.56
CA LEU A 478 16.80 -20.53 15.30
C LEU A 478 17.21 -19.05 15.42
N LYS A 479 17.31 -18.45 16.62
CA LYS A 479 17.69 -17.02 16.75
C LYS A 479 18.65 -16.72 17.92
N GLY A 480 19.48 -17.68 18.29
CA GLY A 480 20.20 -17.70 19.57
C GLY A 480 21.26 -16.64 19.88
N HIS A 481 21.72 -15.76 18.96
CA HIS A 481 22.91 -14.93 19.27
C HIS A 481 22.77 -13.41 19.09
N TYR A 482 21.73 -12.89 18.45
CA TYR A 482 21.56 -11.44 18.28
C TYR A 482 20.65 -10.81 19.33
N TYR A 483 19.63 -11.53 19.77
CA TYR A 483 18.61 -11.02 20.70
C TYR A 483 19.05 -11.06 22.17
N GLU A 484 19.86 -12.04 22.59
CA GLU A 484 20.41 -12.07 23.96
C GLU A 484 21.19 -10.80 24.28
N ARG A 485 21.95 -10.26 23.32
CA ARG A 485 22.74 -9.04 23.48
C ARG A 485 21.87 -7.79 23.67
N GLU A 486 20.86 -7.59 22.84
CA GLU A 486 19.96 -6.43 22.90
C GLU A 486 19.03 -6.48 24.13
N VAL A 487 18.60 -7.67 24.54
CA VAL A 487 17.82 -7.87 25.77
C VAL A 487 18.69 -7.66 27.00
N LEU A 488 19.92 -8.21 27.05
CA LEU A 488 20.87 -7.94 28.15
C LEU A 488 21.18 -6.45 28.26
N LEU A 489 21.46 -5.77 27.14
CA LEU A 489 21.80 -4.34 27.15
C LEU A 489 20.63 -3.49 27.66
N ASN A 490 19.39 -3.84 27.31
CA ASN A 490 18.20 -3.17 27.82
C ASN A 490 17.87 -3.53 29.28
N LEU A 491 18.14 -4.78 29.71
CA LEU A 491 18.02 -5.19 31.11
C LEU A 491 19.03 -4.44 31.99
N ILE A 492 20.28 -4.35 31.55
CA ILE A 492 21.36 -3.62 32.21
C ILE A 492 21.01 -2.13 32.27
N LYS A 493 20.50 -1.53 31.19
CA LYS A 493 20.00 -0.14 31.19
C LYS A 493 18.85 0.07 32.17
N SER A 494 17.94 -0.90 32.29
CA SER A 494 16.78 -0.82 33.19
C SER A 494 17.19 -0.97 34.66
N ILE A 495 18.16 -1.82 34.96
CA ILE A 495 18.76 -1.99 36.29
C ILE A 495 19.55 -0.75 36.70
N ILE A 496 20.27 -0.12 35.77
CA ILE A 496 21.01 1.13 36.00
C ILE A 496 20.05 2.32 36.23
N ASN A 497 18.89 2.34 35.58
CA ASN A 497 17.97 3.48 35.59
C ASN A 497 16.92 3.45 36.72
N ASN A 498 16.75 2.34 37.44
CA ASN A 498 15.84 2.25 38.58
C ASN A 498 16.61 2.03 39.88
N GLN A 499 16.59 3.04 40.75
CA GLN A 499 17.15 2.96 42.09
C GLN A 499 16.49 1.86 42.94
N GLY A 500 17.30 0.89 43.37
CA GLY A 500 17.23 0.26 44.70
C GLY A 500 16.33 -0.96 44.87
N GLY A 501 16.94 -2.11 45.19
CA GLY A 501 16.24 -3.27 45.74
C GLY A 501 17.07 -4.56 45.79
N LEU A 502 18.16 -4.57 46.56
CA LEU A 502 18.85 -5.80 46.98
C LEU A 502 18.04 -6.47 48.11
N THR A 503 17.70 -7.76 47.95
CA THR A 503 17.24 -8.63 49.04
C THR A 503 18.44 -9.17 49.83
N GLU A 504 18.42 -9.01 51.15
CA GLU A 504 19.49 -9.38 52.08
C GLU A 504 19.64 -10.90 52.28
N GLY A 505 20.89 -11.33 52.47
CA GLY A 505 21.24 -12.52 53.23
C GLY A 505 22.53 -13.21 52.79
N ILE A 506 23.66 -12.85 53.39
CA ILE A 506 24.85 -13.67 53.81
C ILE A 506 26.09 -12.75 53.89
N SER A 507 26.98 -13.04 54.84
CA SER A 507 28.22 -12.32 55.14
C SER A 507 29.40 -13.28 54.99
N VAL A 508 30.52 -12.86 54.38
CA VAL A 508 31.89 -12.81 54.97
C VAL A 508 32.90 -12.27 53.93
N THR A 509 34.01 -11.77 54.47
CA THR A 509 35.09 -10.88 54.03
C THR A 509 36.08 -11.36 52.96
N ASP A 510 36.48 -10.39 52.11
CA ASP A 510 37.66 -10.18 51.23
C ASP A 510 38.62 -11.31 50.80
N PHE A 511 38.83 -11.40 49.46
CA PHE A 511 40.10 -11.80 48.81
C PHE A 511 40.16 -11.32 47.33
N SER A 512 41.34 -10.97 46.82
CA SER A 512 41.61 -10.70 45.39
C SER A 512 42.99 -11.22 44.98
N TYR A 513 43.11 -11.92 43.83
CA TYR A 513 44.38 -12.38 43.27
C TYR A 513 44.41 -12.18 41.74
N HIS A 514 45.55 -11.76 41.20
CA HIS A 514 45.76 -11.53 39.75
C HIS A 514 46.59 -12.67 39.14
N LEU A 515 46.15 -13.19 37.99
CA LEU A 515 46.89 -14.17 37.19
C LEU A 515 46.98 -13.68 35.74
N CYS A 516 48.20 -13.37 35.30
CA CYS A 516 48.50 -13.00 33.91
C CYS A 516 48.92 -14.25 33.12
N PHE A 517 48.33 -14.44 31.93
CA PHE A 517 48.73 -15.50 31.00
C PHE A 517 49.16 -14.91 29.64
N PHE A 518 50.20 -15.49 29.07
CA PHE A 518 50.70 -15.15 27.74
C PHE A 518 50.26 -16.21 26.72
N LEU A 519 49.62 -15.77 25.63
CA LEU A 519 49.33 -16.63 24.49
C LEU A 519 50.56 -16.77 23.58
N GLU A 520 50.69 -17.89 22.85
CA GLU A 520 51.78 -18.15 21.90
C GLU A 520 51.95 -17.08 20.79
N THR A 521 50.96 -16.20 20.62
CA THR A 521 50.96 -15.07 19.68
C THR A 521 51.57 -13.79 20.25
N GLY A 522 52.08 -13.81 21.48
CA GLY A 522 52.75 -12.67 22.13
C GLY A 522 51.81 -11.57 22.63
N LYS A 523 50.50 -11.84 22.69
CA LYS A 523 49.51 -10.93 23.27
C LYS A 523 49.09 -11.40 24.67
N GLU A 524 49.01 -10.43 25.57
CA GLU A 524 48.79 -10.61 27.00
C GLU A 524 47.29 -10.72 27.30
N MET A 525 46.91 -11.73 28.09
CA MET A 525 45.57 -11.88 28.64
C MET A 525 45.62 -11.61 30.15
N ASP A 526 44.97 -10.53 30.56
CA ASP A 526 44.71 -10.27 31.97
C ASP A 526 43.38 -10.90 32.36
N ILE A 527 43.42 -11.81 33.31
CA ILE A 527 42.23 -12.39 33.93
C ILE A 527 42.14 -11.79 35.33
N VAL A 528 41.19 -10.88 35.51
CA VAL A 528 40.86 -10.30 36.81
C VAL A 528 39.79 -11.15 37.45
N LEU A 529 40.07 -11.71 38.61
CA LEU A 529 39.13 -12.49 39.41
C LEU A 529 38.59 -11.59 40.51
N GLU A 530 37.38 -11.09 40.33
CA GLU A 530 36.63 -10.39 41.38
C GLU A 530 35.45 -11.26 41.80
N GLY A 531 35.45 -11.67 43.06
CA GLY A 531 34.37 -12.44 43.65
C GLY A 531 33.65 -11.62 44.71
N LYS A 532 32.35 -11.38 44.51
CA LYS A 532 31.38 -11.41 45.61
C LYS A 532 30.17 -12.23 45.20
N GLU A 533 30.23 -13.47 45.68
CA GLU A 533 29.16 -14.45 45.86
C GLU A 533 28.54 -15.03 44.55
N ILE A 534 29.11 -16.17 44.15
CA ILE A 534 28.63 -17.17 43.16
C ILE A 534 28.99 -16.92 41.69
N VAL A 535 29.53 -15.75 41.33
CA VAL A 535 29.99 -15.50 39.95
C VAL A 535 31.51 -15.35 39.91
N ILE A 536 32.20 -16.31 39.29
CA ILE A 536 33.56 -16.09 38.81
C ILE A 536 33.43 -15.34 37.49
N MET A 537 33.59 -14.02 37.52
CA MET A 537 33.61 -13.23 36.31
C MET A 537 35.04 -13.21 35.77
N ALA A 538 35.27 -13.92 34.66
CA ALA A 538 36.52 -13.82 33.92
C ALA A 538 36.36 -12.70 32.89
N GLU A 539 36.85 -11.50 33.21
CA GLU A 539 36.89 -10.41 32.25
C GLU A 539 38.13 -10.56 31.37
N CYS A 540 37.94 -10.83 30.07
CA CYS A 540 39.03 -10.90 29.12
C CYS A 540 39.25 -9.52 28.48
N LYS A 541 40.25 -8.78 28.96
CA LYS A 541 40.61 -7.49 28.35
C LYS A 541 41.46 -7.72 27.10
N ASN A 542 41.26 -6.88 26.08
CA ASN A 542 41.99 -6.87 24.80
C ASN A 542 41.72 -8.07 23.85
N TYR A 543 40.46 -8.42 23.65
CA TYR A 543 40.06 -9.53 22.77
C TYR A 543 39.62 -9.11 21.36
N VAL A 544 39.97 -9.92 20.35
CA VAL A 544 39.50 -9.77 18.96
C VAL A 544 38.34 -10.75 18.72
N PRO A 545 37.14 -10.30 18.30
CA PRO A 545 35.91 -11.13 18.20
C PRO A 545 36.07 -12.43 17.40
N GLU A 546 37.00 -12.46 16.44
CA GLU A 546 37.29 -13.55 15.53
C GLU A 546 37.94 -14.78 16.17
N ASN A 547 38.19 -14.81 17.49
CA ASN A 547 38.78 -15.99 18.14
C ASN A 547 37.80 -16.75 19.04
N ILE A 548 36.55 -16.28 19.17
CA ILE A 548 35.59 -16.77 20.19
C ILE A 548 35.28 -18.27 20.07
N TYR A 549 35.36 -18.80 18.85
CA TYR A 549 35.19 -20.23 18.56
C TYR A 549 36.38 -21.11 19.02
N LYS A 550 37.49 -20.52 19.46
CA LYS A 550 38.64 -21.26 20.02
C LYS A 550 38.49 -21.58 21.50
N ILE A 551 37.49 -21.02 22.18
CA ILE A 551 37.11 -21.43 23.53
C ILE A 551 36.41 -22.78 23.41
N THR A 552 37.15 -23.84 23.69
CA THR A 552 36.62 -25.19 23.62
C THR A 552 35.96 -25.57 24.95
N GLN A 553 34.95 -26.43 24.88
CA GLN A 553 34.30 -26.99 26.06
C GLN A 553 35.31 -27.61 27.04
N LYS A 554 36.36 -28.29 26.52
CA LYS A 554 37.45 -28.84 27.33
C LYS A 554 38.22 -27.77 28.12
N MET A 555 38.42 -26.58 27.55
CA MET A 555 39.05 -25.44 28.22
C MET A 555 38.19 -24.93 29.38
N VAL A 556 36.87 -24.87 29.18
CA VAL A 556 35.89 -24.47 30.20
C VAL A 556 35.81 -25.52 31.31
N GLU A 557 35.75 -26.81 30.96
CA GLU A 557 35.73 -27.90 31.94
C GLU A 557 37.02 -27.97 32.77
N THR A 558 38.18 -27.79 32.14
CA THR A 558 39.48 -27.75 32.85
C THR A 558 39.58 -26.52 33.78
N PHE A 559 38.97 -25.39 33.39
CA PHE A 559 38.87 -24.20 34.23
C PHE A 559 37.94 -24.41 35.43
N VAL A 560 36.78 -25.04 35.21
CA VAL A 560 35.82 -25.40 36.27
C VAL A 560 36.42 -26.38 37.27
N ASP A 561 37.17 -27.38 36.81
CA ASP A 561 37.82 -28.36 37.69
C ASP A 561 38.95 -27.74 38.51
N LYS A 562 39.73 -26.81 37.95
CA LYS A 562 40.74 -26.07 38.70
C LYS A 562 40.14 -25.10 39.71
N ALA A 563 39.04 -24.43 39.35
CA ALA A 563 38.31 -23.54 40.26
C ALA A 563 37.68 -24.32 41.44
N ARG A 564 37.17 -25.53 41.19
CA ARG A 564 36.67 -26.43 42.24
C ARG A 564 37.74 -26.95 43.19
N GLN A 565 39.00 -27.01 42.76
CA GLN A 565 40.13 -27.40 43.62
C GLN A 565 40.67 -26.23 44.47
N LEU A 566 40.24 -25.00 44.18
CA LEU A 566 40.66 -23.77 44.87
C LEU A 566 39.59 -23.22 45.83
N ALA A 567 38.39 -23.83 45.84
CA ALA A 567 37.35 -23.67 46.86
C ALA A 567 37.42 -24.82 47.87
#